data_AF-A0A2E5WY88-F1
#
_entry.id   AF-A0A2E5WY88-F1
#
_cell.length_a   1.000
_cell.length_b   1.000
_cell.length_c   1.000
_cell.angle_alpha   90.00
_cell.angle_beta   90.00
_cell.angle_gamma   90.00
#
_symmetry.space_group_name_H-M   'P 1'
#
loop_
_entity.id
_entity.type
_entity.pdbx_description
1 polymer ?
#
loop_
_entity_poly.entity_id
_entity_poly.type
_entity_poly.pdbx_seq_one_letter_code
_entity_poly.pdbx_strand_id
1 'polypeptide(L)'
;MRIITITFISILLSSCGKQTEEYLYDNKHKDWRLVQQLGAETCINDSAIFQEMQKKNDFSDSFKNDTYFQVEIEKSNGAKYSDFIMIDEVSKDSMAIHYYSEEENPRTIMYTSQNNNDLISAIANGACTPDQDLRYGYGSNSLDNKSVFSFTDTRIDGNEDEYEKVAESYTARVSMPLIFMEWNRKESTQFKVSGSSAYAPKNNTYSVKAISKAQCDSNEVCSRSAWNFNRVNVEVDKNAFSSNALNSRIVEIEL
;
A
#
# COMPACT_ATOMS: atom_id res chain seq x y z
N MET A 1 25.00 0.71 -69.26
CA MET A 1 24.50 1.59 -68.19
C MET A 1 23.10 1.11 -67.76
N ARG A 2 23.02 0.22 -66.78
CA ARG A 2 21.75 -0.30 -66.21
C ARG A 2 21.99 -0.66 -64.74
N ILE A 3 22.10 0.35 -63.88
CA ILE A 3 22.12 0.20 -62.41
C ILE A 3 21.53 1.49 -61.81
N ILE A 4 20.24 1.78 -62.04
CA ILE A 4 19.58 2.91 -61.33
C ILE A 4 18.17 2.56 -60.85
N THR A 5 17.57 1.44 -61.28
CA THR A 5 16.17 1.11 -60.94
C THR A 5 15.98 0.19 -59.73
N ILE A 6 17.04 -0.34 -59.12
CA ILE A 6 16.92 -1.25 -57.96
C ILE A 6 17.02 -0.50 -56.61
N THR A 7 17.65 0.68 -56.58
CA THR A 7 17.88 1.41 -55.32
C THR A 7 16.64 2.16 -54.80
N PHE A 8 15.64 2.41 -55.66
CA PHE A 8 14.47 3.22 -55.28
C PHE A 8 13.33 2.40 -54.63
N ILE A 9 13.28 1.08 -54.88
CA ILE A 9 12.26 0.19 -54.30
C ILE A 9 12.63 -0.21 -52.86
N SER A 10 13.91 -0.27 -52.53
CA SER A 10 14.38 -0.61 -51.18
C SER A 10 14.17 0.49 -50.13
N ILE A 11 14.00 1.76 -50.56
CA ILE A 11 13.78 2.91 -49.66
C ILE A 11 12.28 3.07 -49.31
N LEU A 12 11.38 2.53 -50.14
CA LEU A 12 9.93 2.54 -49.86
C LEU A 12 9.50 1.49 -48.82
N LEU A 13 10.30 0.45 -48.60
CA LEU A 13 10.00 -0.62 -47.63
C LEU A 13 10.58 -0.35 -46.23
N SER A 14 11.44 0.67 -46.05
CA SER A 14 12.00 1.04 -44.74
C SER A 14 11.13 2.00 -43.93
N SER A 15 9.89 2.27 -44.36
CA SER A 15 8.93 3.14 -43.67
C SER A 15 7.68 2.38 -43.20
N CYS A 16 7.81 1.11 -42.80
CA CYS A 16 6.91 0.55 -41.79
C CYS A 16 7.32 1.11 -40.41
N GLY A 17 7.27 2.44 -40.27
CA GLY A 17 7.29 3.06 -38.96
C GLY A 17 6.10 2.49 -38.22
N LYS A 18 6.32 1.90 -37.04
CA LYS A 18 5.23 1.68 -36.09
C LYS A 18 4.64 3.06 -35.82
N GLN A 19 3.56 3.40 -36.52
CA GLN A 19 2.71 4.49 -36.11
C GLN A 19 2.05 4.01 -34.83
N THR A 20 2.66 4.36 -33.70
CA THR A 20 1.94 4.39 -32.45
C THR A 20 0.95 5.54 -32.61
N GLU A 21 -0.29 5.22 -32.98
CA GLU A 21 -1.37 6.20 -32.94
C GLU A 21 -1.57 6.58 -31.47
N GLU A 22 -1.05 7.73 -31.07
CA GLU A 22 -1.42 8.36 -29.82
C GLU A 22 -2.83 8.92 -30.00
N TYR A 23 -3.83 8.12 -29.63
CA TYR A 23 -5.19 8.59 -29.51
C TYR A 23 -5.26 9.54 -28.31
N LEU A 24 -5.39 10.83 -28.59
CA LEU A 24 -5.69 11.85 -27.59
C LEU A 24 -7.17 11.73 -27.22
N TYR A 25 -7.49 10.73 -26.41
CA TYR A 25 -8.78 10.68 -25.73
C TYR A 25 -8.78 11.82 -24.70
N ASP A 26 -9.81 12.66 -24.71
CA ASP A 26 -10.06 13.66 -23.67
C ASP A 26 -11.32 13.29 -22.89
N ASN A 27 -11.59 13.99 -21.78
CA ASN A 27 -12.76 13.72 -20.93
C ASN A 27 -14.13 13.94 -21.62
N LYS A 28 -14.15 14.44 -22.85
CA LYS A 28 -15.35 14.63 -23.67
C LYS A 28 -15.53 13.50 -24.70
N HIS A 29 -14.52 12.67 -24.91
CA HIS A 29 -14.60 11.53 -25.81
C HIS A 29 -15.49 10.43 -25.22
N LYS A 30 -16.41 9.87 -26.03
CA LYS A 30 -17.35 8.82 -25.60
C LYS A 30 -16.69 7.60 -24.98
N ASP A 31 -15.46 7.29 -25.41
CA ASP A 31 -14.67 6.13 -24.98
C ASP A 31 -13.64 6.48 -23.90
N TRP A 32 -13.61 7.72 -23.39
CA TRP A 32 -12.67 8.16 -22.35
C TRP A 32 -12.63 7.22 -21.14
N ARG A 33 -13.81 6.86 -20.61
CA ARG A 33 -13.92 5.95 -19.47
C ARG A 33 -13.38 4.55 -19.76
N LEU A 34 -13.62 4.04 -20.97
CA LEU A 34 -13.11 2.73 -21.40
C LEU A 34 -11.58 2.75 -21.49
N VAL A 35 -11.01 3.82 -22.04
CA VAL A 35 -9.55 3.99 -22.15
C VAL A 35 -8.90 4.11 -20.77
N GLN A 36 -9.53 4.81 -19.83
CA GLN A 36 -9.07 4.89 -18.44
C GLN A 36 -9.08 3.51 -17.76
N GLN A 37 -10.14 2.72 -17.96
CA GLN A 37 -10.22 1.35 -17.45
C GLN A 37 -9.15 0.44 -18.04
N LEU A 38 -8.96 0.47 -19.37
CA LEU A 38 -7.91 -0.31 -20.04
C LEU A 38 -6.51 0.10 -19.58
N GLY A 39 -6.27 1.40 -19.36
CA GLY A 39 -5.01 1.91 -18.82
C GLY A 39 -4.75 1.42 -17.39
N ALA A 40 -5.77 1.44 -16.53
CA ALA A 40 -5.68 0.91 -15.17
C ALA A 40 -5.42 -0.60 -15.19
N GLU A 41 -6.17 -1.38 -15.97
CA GLU A 41 -5.97 -2.82 -16.12
C GLU A 41 -4.57 -3.16 -16.62
N THR A 42 -4.06 -2.41 -17.60
CA THR A 42 -2.68 -2.58 -18.10
C THR A 42 -1.67 -2.30 -16.99
N CYS A 43 -1.83 -1.20 -16.24
CA CYS A 43 -0.96 -0.87 -15.10
C CYS A 43 -0.95 -1.97 -14.04
N ILE A 44 -2.12 -2.54 -13.70
CA ILE A 44 -2.24 -3.60 -12.69
C ILE A 44 -1.58 -4.89 -13.19
N ASN A 45 -1.88 -5.29 -14.43
CA ASN A 45 -1.42 -6.56 -14.98
C ASN A 45 0.07 -6.57 -15.31
N ASP A 46 0.61 -5.46 -15.79
CA ASP A 46 2.02 -5.36 -16.21
C ASP A 46 2.95 -5.03 -15.02
N SER A 47 2.40 -4.58 -13.89
CA SER A 47 3.16 -4.20 -12.70
C SER A 47 3.76 -5.43 -11.98
N ALA A 48 5.09 -5.53 -12.07
CA ALA A 48 5.85 -6.60 -11.43
C ALA A 48 5.66 -6.64 -9.89
N ILE A 49 5.52 -5.49 -9.22
CA ILE A 49 5.32 -5.44 -7.77
C ILE A 49 4.01 -6.12 -7.35
N PHE A 50 2.90 -5.93 -8.09
CA PHE A 50 1.63 -6.57 -7.75
C PHE A 50 1.67 -8.08 -8.01
N GLN A 51 2.34 -8.52 -9.08
CA GLN A 51 2.59 -9.94 -9.32
C GLN A 51 3.44 -10.56 -8.20
N GLU A 52 4.49 -9.87 -7.73
CA GLU A 52 5.31 -10.35 -6.61
C GLU A 52 4.52 -10.40 -5.30
N MET A 53 3.62 -9.43 -5.04
CA MET A 53 2.73 -9.49 -3.88
C MET A 53 1.73 -10.65 -3.97
N GLN A 54 1.18 -10.94 -5.16
CA GLN A 54 0.27 -12.07 -5.38
C GLN A 54 0.94 -13.43 -5.14
N LYS A 55 2.24 -13.56 -5.48
CA LYS A 55 3.02 -14.76 -5.14
C LYS A 55 3.10 -15.01 -3.63
N LYS A 56 2.87 -14.00 -2.80
CA LYS A 56 2.85 -14.10 -1.34
C LYS A 56 1.53 -14.60 -0.75
N ASN A 57 0.55 -14.94 -1.57
CA ASN A 57 -0.71 -15.52 -1.10
C ASN A 57 -0.58 -16.96 -0.58
N ASP A 58 0.47 -17.69 -0.97
CA ASP A 58 0.89 -18.87 -0.22
C ASP A 58 1.81 -18.41 0.90
N PHE A 59 1.24 -18.24 2.09
CA PHE A 59 2.01 -17.70 3.21
C PHE A 59 3.06 -18.70 3.70
N SER A 60 2.79 -20.00 3.65
CA SER A 60 3.76 -21.03 4.07
C SER A 60 5.03 -21.07 3.22
N ASP A 61 4.92 -20.74 1.92
CA ASP A 61 6.09 -20.62 1.05
C ASP A 61 6.84 -19.29 1.25
N SER A 62 6.17 -18.29 1.82
CA SER A 62 6.63 -16.90 1.85
C SER A 62 7.18 -16.44 3.20
N PHE A 63 6.63 -16.97 4.27
CA PHE A 63 6.85 -16.54 5.65
C PHE A 63 7.07 -17.75 6.55
N LYS A 64 7.63 -17.52 7.73
CA LYS A 64 7.96 -18.57 8.68
C LYS A 64 7.38 -18.24 10.05
N ASN A 65 6.90 -19.26 10.74
CA ASN A 65 6.59 -19.20 12.16
C ASN A 65 7.82 -18.69 12.95
N ASP A 66 7.58 -18.12 14.12
CA ASP A 66 8.60 -17.60 15.02
C ASP A 66 9.49 -16.52 14.36
N THR A 67 8.92 -15.72 13.47
CA THR A 67 9.59 -14.54 12.93
C THR A 67 9.17 -13.30 13.70
N TYR A 68 10.14 -12.55 14.22
CA TYR A 68 9.93 -11.42 15.13
C TYR A 68 10.26 -10.10 14.46
N PHE A 69 9.46 -9.08 14.76
CA PHE A 69 9.63 -7.72 14.28
C PHE A 69 9.41 -6.73 15.42
N GLN A 70 10.07 -5.58 15.31
CA GLN A 70 9.87 -4.43 16.16
C GLN A 70 9.29 -3.30 15.33
N VAL A 71 8.27 -2.64 15.85
CA VAL A 71 7.72 -1.40 15.32
C VAL A 71 8.30 -0.25 16.14
N GLU A 72 9.20 0.52 15.55
CA GLU A 72 9.70 1.75 16.15
C GLU A 72 8.69 2.88 15.92
N ILE A 73 8.25 3.51 17.01
CA ILE A 73 7.23 4.56 16.96
C ILE A 73 7.85 5.87 17.45
N GLU A 74 7.84 6.88 16.59
CA GLU A 74 8.24 8.24 16.91
C GLU A 74 7.03 9.17 16.81
N LYS A 75 6.62 9.74 17.94
CA LYS A 75 5.45 10.63 18.02
C LYS A 75 5.85 12.10 17.81
N SER A 76 4.88 12.92 17.42
CA SER A 76 5.09 14.36 17.17
C SER A 76 5.67 15.16 18.34
N ASN A 77 5.47 14.69 19.58
CA ASN A 77 6.03 15.30 20.79
C ASN A 77 7.46 14.83 21.12
N GLY A 78 8.09 14.03 20.26
CA GLY A 78 9.43 13.48 20.45
C GLY A 78 9.49 12.18 21.27
N ALA A 79 8.36 11.68 21.78
CA ALA A 79 8.32 10.42 22.51
C ALA A 79 8.58 9.23 21.57
N LYS A 80 9.29 8.21 22.09
CA LYS A 80 9.68 7.01 21.35
C LYS A 80 9.25 5.75 22.09
N TYR A 81 8.58 4.86 21.37
CA TYR A 81 8.07 3.59 21.90
C TYR A 81 8.41 2.45 20.96
N SER A 82 8.16 1.23 21.42
CA SER A 82 8.33 0.04 20.59
C SER A 82 7.20 -0.94 20.82
N ASP A 83 6.49 -1.24 19.75
CA ASP A 83 5.61 -2.40 19.71
C ASP A 83 6.34 -3.57 19.05
N PHE A 84 5.79 -4.76 19.19
CA PHE A 84 6.38 -5.98 18.67
C PHE A 84 5.35 -6.79 17.91
N ILE A 85 5.83 -7.46 16.87
CA ILE A 85 5.02 -8.34 16.02
C ILE A 85 5.71 -9.69 15.94
N MET A 86 4.96 -10.77 16.11
CA MET A 86 5.43 -12.14 15.90
C MET A 86 4.51 -12.83 14.91
N ILE A 87 5.08 -13.46 13.89
CA ILE A 87 4.36 -14.42 13.05
C ILE A 87 4.30 -15.73 13.84
N ASP A 88 3.13 -16.06 14.37
CA ASP A 88 2.90 -17.17 15.29
C ASP A 88 2.67 -18.48 14.51
N GLU A 89 1.61 -18.49 13.70
CA GLU A 89 1.23 -19.64 12.87
C GLU A 89 1.18 -19.22 11.41
N VAL A 90 1.70 -20.06 10.52
CA VAL A 90 1.61 -19.90 9.08
C VAL A 90 1.06 -21.19 8.47
N SER A 91 0.05 -21.04 7.63
CA SER A 91 -0.46 -22.05 6.72
C SER A 91 -0.43 -21.49 5.31
N LYS A 92 -0.84 -22.28 4.32
CA LYS A 92 -1.00 -21.80 2.95
C LYS A 92 -1.91 -20.56 2.86
N ASP A 93 -3.07 -20.62 3.50
CA ASP A 93 -4.16 -19.64 3.29
C ASP A 93 -4.34 -18.65 4.44
N SER A 94 -3.63 -18.83 5.55
CA SER A 94 -3.76 -17.97 6.73
C SER A 94 -2.48 -17.83 7.53
N MET A 95 -2.32 -16.68 8.16
CA MET A 95 -1.24 -16.33 9.05
C MET A 95 -1.80 -15.70 10.32
N ALA A 96 -1.39 -16.21 11.48
CA ALA A 96 -1.69 -15.62 12.78
C ALA A 96 -0.52 -14.69 13.17
N ILE A 97 -0.85 -13.42 13.46
CA ILE A 97 0.13 -12.41 13.85
C ILE A 97 -0.15 -11.98 15.28
N HIS A 98 0.79 -12.19 16.20
CA HIS A 98 0.70 -11.62 17.54
C HIS A 98 1.25 -10.20 17.53
N TYR A 99 0.42 -9.25 17.94
CA TYR A 99 0.80 -7.86 18.12
C TYR A 99 0.83 -7.53 19.60
N TYR A 100 1.99 -7.04 20.06
CA TYR A 100 2.26 -6.69 21.45
C TYR A 100 2.55 -5.19 21.53
N SER A 101 1.81 -4.49 22.40
CA SER A 101 2.00 -3.07 22.67
C SER A 101 1.85 -2.80 24.16
N GLU A 102 2.52 -1.76 24.65
CA GLU A 102 2.27 -1.21 26.00
C GLU A 102 1.09 -0.22 26.00
N GLU A 103 0.83 0.40 24.85
CA GLU A 103 -0.14 1.49 24.69
C GLU A 103 -1.47 1.01 24.10
N GLU A 104 -1.46 -0.12 23.38
CA GLU A 104 -2.65 -0.72 22.78
C GLU A 104 -2.94 -2.13 23.31
N ASN A 105 -4.19 -2.56 23.20
CA ASN A 105 -4.59 -3.93 23.56
C ASN A 105 -3.85 -4.96 22.70
N PRO A 106 -3.05 -5.86 23.30
CA PRO A 106 -2.42 -6.96 22.59
C PRO A 106 -3.47 -7.90 21.98
N ARG A 107 -3.18 -8.42 20.78
CA ARG A 107 -4.16 -9.18 19.98
C ARG A 107 -3.49 -10.17 19.03
N THR A 108 -4.20 -11.25 18.70
CA THR A 108 -3.83 -12.17 17.61
C THR A 108 -4.64 -11.81 16.38
N ILE A 109 -3.97 -11.33 15.34
CA ILE A 109 -4.59 -10.91 14.09
C ILE A 109 -4.59 -12.11 13.14
N MET A 110 -5.78 -12.52 12.71
CA MET A 110 -5.95 -13.56 11.71
C MET A 110 -5.97 -12.92 10.32
N TYR A 111 -4.89 -13.10 9.57
CA TYR A 111 -4.73 -12.55 8.23
C TYR A 111 -4.77 -13.67 7.18
N THR A 112 -5.69 -13.57 6.23
CA THR A 112 -5.92 -14.62 5.22
C THR A 112 -5.36 -14.24 3.85
N SER A 113 -5.17 -15.23 2.98
CA SER A 113 -4.79 -15.02 1.58
C SER A 113 -5.86 -14.21 0.84
N GLN A 114 -7.13 -14.32 1.23
CA GLN A 114 -8.20 -13.46 0.73
C GLN A 114 -8.00 -12.00 1.17
N ASN A 115 -7.68 -11.74 2.43
CA ASN A 115 -7.37 -10.37 2.89
C ASN A 115 -6.18 -9.80 2.12
N ASN A 116 -5.15 -10.61 1.87
CA ASN A 116 -3.98 -10.18 1.12
C ASN A 116 -4.32 -9.84 -0.33
N ASN A 117 -5.12 -10.67 -1.00
CA ASN A 117 -5.63 -10.37 -2.34
C ASN A 117 -6.46 -9.09 -2.37
N ASP A 118 -7.35 -8.93 -1.40
CA ASP A 118 -8.21 -7.77 -1.30
C ASP A 118 -7.39 -6.49 -1.10
N LEU A 119 -6.34 -6.56 -0.28
CA LEU A 119 -5.43 -5.45 -0.02
C LEU A 119 -4.59 -5.12 -1.26
N ILE A 120 -4.10 -6.13 -1.98
CA ILE A 120 -3.43 -5.95 -3.27
C ILE A 120 -4.38 -5.25 -4.25
N SER A 121 -5.62 -5.72 -4.37
CA SER A 121 -6.62 -5.13 -5.28
C SER A 121 -6.95 -3.69 -4.90
N ALA A 122 -7.15 -3.39 -3.61
CA ALA A 122 -7.42 -2.03 -3.15
C ALA A 122 -6.26 -1.09 -3.53
N ILE A 123 -5.03 -1.47 -3.18
CA ILE A 123 -3.83 -0.68 -3.47
C ILE A 123 -3.61 -0.52 -4.98
N ALA A 124 -3.79 -1.59 -5.75
CA ALA A 124 -3.64 -1.59 -7.20
C ALA A 124 -4.67 -0.67 -7.87
N ASN A 125 -5.93 -0.75 -7.46
CA ASN A 125 -6.97 0.17 -7.91
C ASN A 125 -6.64 1.61 -7.56
N GLY A 126 -6.22 1.87 -6.32
CA GLY A 126 -5.79 3.20 -5.89
C GLY A 126 -4.66 3.73 -6.76
N ALA A 127 -3.57 2.97 -6.91
CA ALA A 127 -2.36 3.41 -7.59
C ALA A 127 -2.48 3.51 -9.13
N CYS A 128 -3.33 2.71 -9.75
CA CYS A 128 -3.43 2.58 -11.21
C CYS A 128 -4.67 3.24 -11.83
N THR A 129 -5.69 3.64 -11.05
CA THR A 129 -6.89 4.26 -11.62
C THR A 129 -6.67 5.76 -11.84
N PRO A 130 -6.66 6.26 -13.09
CA PRO A 130 -6.44 7.67 -13.37
C PRO A 130 -7.77 8.41 -13.30
N ASP A 131 -8.26 8.61 -12.08
CA ASP A 131 -9.34 9.54 -11.82
C ASP A 131 -8.75 10.78 -11.13
N GLN A 132 -9.16 11.98 -11.55
CA GLN A 132 -8.73 13.22 -10.92
C GLN A 132 -9.32 13.37 -9.51
N ASP A 133 -10.42 12.65 -9.24
CA ASP A 133 -11.05 12.55 -7.93
C ASP A 133 -10.56 11.33 -7.12
N LEU A 134 -9.83 10.39 -7.76
CA LEU A 134 -9.11 9.34 -7.04
C LEU A 134 -7.68 9.78 -6.74
N ARG A 135 -7.33 9.54 -5.49
CA ARG A 135 -6.27 10.15 -4.69
C ARG A 135 -4.82 9.90 -5.16
N TYR A 136 -4.60 9.19 -6.27
CA TYR A 136 -3.28 8.77 -6.74
C TYR A 136 -3.15 8.80 -8.26
N GLY A 137 -2.44 9.79 -8.77
CA GLY A 137 -1.85 9.71 -10.11
C GLY A 137 -0.45 9.12 -10.02
N TYR A 138 -0.28 7.83 -10.31
CA TYR A 138 1.03 7.29 -10.69
C TYR A 138 1.00 6.78 -12.13
N GLY A 139 1.97 7.24 -12.93
CA GLY A 139 2.22 6.67 -14.25
C GLY A 139 2.77 5.26 -14.12
N SER A 140 2.21 4.34 -14.91
CA SER A 140 2.52 2.90 -15.02
C SER A 140 4.02 2.55 -15.01
N ASN A 141 4.89 3.45 -15.44
CA ASN A 141 6.32 3.18 -15.63
C ASN A 141 7.16 3.24 -14.35
N SER A 142 6.57 3.40 -13.16
CA SER A 142 7.30 3.56 -11.88
C SER A 142 7.20 2.36 -10.92
N LEU A 143 6.52 1.28 -11.31
CA LEU A 143 6.28 0.08 -10.50
C LEU A 143 7.21 -1.10 -10.84
N ASP A 144 7.93 -1.01 -11.95
CA ASP A 144 8.79 -2.09 -12.43
C ASP A 144 10.03 -2.29 -11.54
N ASN A 145 10.23 -3.53 -11.09
CA ASN A 145 11.39 -4.03 -10.33
C ASN A 145 11.63 -3.41 -8.94
N LYS A 146 10.58 -2.97 -8.25
CA LYS A 146 10.72 -2.53 -6.85
C LYS A 146 10.43 -3.66 -5.87
N SER A 147 11.26 -3.79 -4.84
CA SER A 147 10.97 -4.62 -3.65
C SER A 147 10.26 -3.84 -2.55
N VAL A 148 10.14 -2.52 -2.74
CA VAL A 148 9.53 -1.56 -1.83
C VAL A 148 8.60 -0.66 -2.63
N PHE A 149 7.34 -0.60 -2.21
CA PHE A 149 6.33 0.27 -2.79
C PHE A 149 5.86 1.26 -1.72
N SER A 150 5.51 2.48 -2.12
CA SER A 150 4.98 3.47 -1.19
C SER A 150 3.88 4.28 -1.83
N PHE A 151 2.88 4.63 -1.02
CA PHE A 151 1.71 5.38 -1.44
C PHE A 151 1.20 6.24 -0.28
N THR A 152 0.62 7.39 -0.59
CA THR A 152 0.11 8.37 0.39
C THR A 152 -1.39 8.60 0.32
N ASP A 153 -2.09 8.36 1.41
CA ASP A 153 -3.52 8.52 1.63
C ASP A 153 -3.78 9.84 2.38
N THR A 154 -4.30 10.90 1.73
CA THR A 154 -4.82 12.14 2.38
C THR A 154 -6.36 12.30 2.49
N ARG A 155 -6.94 12.21 3.71
CA ARG A 155 -8.38 12.34 4.04
C ARG A 155 -8.65 13.72 4.63
N ILE A 156 -9.81 14.31 4.33
CA ILE A 156 -10.22 15.61 4.88
C ILE A 156 -11.71 15.52 5.23
N ASP A 157 -12.03 15.82 6.48
CA ASP A 157 -13.40 16.05 6.94
C ASP A 157 -13.59 17.53 7.28
N GLY A 158 -14.72 18.10 6.90
CA GLY A 158 -15.02 19.52 7.00
C GLY A 158 -14.90 20.30 5.69
N ASN A 159 -14.65 21.61 5.80
CA ASN A 159 -14.61 22.56 4.70
C ASN A 159 -13.37 23.48 4.80
N GLU A 160 -13.30 24.49 3.93
CA GLU A 160 -12.15 25.39 3.89
C GLU A 160 -11.93 26.19 5.18
N ASP A 161 -12.97 26.46 5.97
CA ASP A 161 -12.93 27.26 7.20
C ASP A 161 -12.64 26.43 8.45
N GLU A 162 -13.11 25.18 8.47
CA GLU A 162 -12.95 24.24 9.58
C GLU A 162 -12.79 22.83 9.05
N TYR A 163 -11.66 22.19 9.36
CA TYR A 163 -11.38 20.83 8.90
C TYR A 163 -10.46 20.04 9.83
N GLU A 164 -10.56 18.73 9.72
CA GLU A 164 -9.54 17.77 10.12
C GLU A 164 -8.99 17.09 8.87
N LYS A 165 -7.66 17.07 8.77
CA LYS A 165 -6.92 16.46 7.67
C LYS A 165 -5.98 15.39 8.22
N VAL A 166 -6.09 14.17 7.70
CA VAL A 166 -5.19 13.05 8.01
C VAL A 166 -4.48 12.63 6.73
N ALA A 167 -3.15 12.67 6.72
CA ALA A 167 -2.33 12.17 5.63
C ALA A 167 -1.44 11.02 6.12
N GLU A 168 -1.62 9.83 5.56
CA GLU A 168 -0.83 8.65 5.86
C GLU A 168 0.02 8.25 4.65
N SER A 169 1.31 8.00 4.84
CA SER A 169 2.20 7.46 3.81
C SER A 169 2.62 6.07 4.21
N TYR A 170 2.23 5.07 3.43
CA TYR A 170 2.49 3.66 3.68
C TYR A 170 3.71 3.20 2.88
N THR A 171 4.49 2.30 3.46
CA THR A 171 5.58 1.62 2.77
C THR A 171 5.41 0.11 2.89
N ALA A 172 5.11 -0.54 1.77
CA ALA A 172 5.05 -2.00 1.66
C ALA A 172 6.41 -2.56 1.21
N ARG A 173 6.81 -3.70 1.77
CA ARG A 173 8.04 -4.42 1.40
C ARG A 173 7.67 -5.86 1.06
N VAL A 174 8.09 -6.36 -0.10
CA VAL A 174 7.80 -7.73 -0.55
C VAL A 174 8.38 -8.80 0.41
N SER A 175 9.40 -8.43 1.19
CA SER A 175 10.01 -9.30 2.20
C SER A 175 9.22 -9.43 3.50
N MET A 176 8.10 -8.71 3.65
CA MET A 176 7.25 -8.71 4.84
C MET A 176 5.79 -8.97 4.43
N PRO A 177 4.94 -9.49 5.32
CA PRO A 177 3.50 -9.55 5.05
C PRO A 177 2.94 -8.19 4.67
N LEU A 178 2.07 -8.12 3.67
CA LEU A 178 1.59 -6.83 3.14
C LEU A 178 0.89 -5.99 4.21
N ILE A 179 0.11 -6.63 5.10
CA ILE A 179 -0.55 -5.98 6.24
C ILE A 179 0.41 -5.22 7.16
N PHE A 180 1.72 -5.52 7.14
CA PHE A 180 2.70 -4.77 7.92
C PHE A 180 2.88 -3.32 7.46
N MET A 181 2.35 -2.95 6.29
CA MET A 181 2.26 -1.55 5.89
C MET A 181 1.55 -0.69 6.96
N GLU A 182 0.59 -1.25 7.71
CA GLU A 182 -0.08 -0.54 8.79
C GLU A 182 0.91 -0.08 9.87
N TRP A 183 1.93 -0.87 10.17
CA TRP A 183 2.96 -0.48 11.14
C TRP A 183 4.23 0.10 10.49
N ASN A 184 4.25 0.23 9.16
CA ASN A 184 5.34 0.83 8.40
C ASN A 184 4.82 2.05 7.62
N ARG A 185 4.32 3.04 8.38
CA ARG A 185 3.64 4.23 7.87
C ARG A 185 4.13 5.51 8.52
N LYS A 186 3.90 6.64 7.86
CA LYS A 186 3.96 7.98 8.44
C LYS A 186 2.55 8.55 8.48
N GLU A 187 2.18 9.19 9.57
CA GLU A 187 0.85 9.76 9.77
C GLU A 187 1.00 11.24 10.11
N SER A 188 0.21 12.10 9.48
CA SER A 188 0.20 13.54 9.69
C SER A 188 -1.23 14.01 9.91
N THR A 189 -1.53 14.53 11.10
CA THR A 189 -2.86 15.08 11.42
C THR A 189 -2.78 16.59 11.54
N GLN A 190 -3.65 17.31 10.83
CA GLN A 190 -3.76 18.75 10.87
C GLN A 190 -5.20 19.19 11.12
N PHE A 191 -5.36 20.22 11.94
CA PHE A 191 -6.67 20.80 12.26
C PHE A 191 -6.71 22.27 11.83
N LYS A 192 -7.86 22.71 11.34
CA LYS A 192 -8.21 24.13 11.20
C LYS A 192 -9.55 24.36 11.87
N VAL A 193 -9.65 25.44 12.63
CA VAL A 193 -10.88 25.87 13.30
C VAL A 193 -11.27 27.22 12.72
N SER A 194 -12.58 27.50 12.66
CA SER A 194 -13.11 28.72 12.07
C SER A 194 -12.43 29.98 12.64
N GLY A 195 -12.08 30.91 11.75
CA GLY A 195 -11.42 32.17 12.12
C GLY A 195 -9.95 32.05 12.55
N SER A 196 -9.33 30.87 12.45
CA SER A 196 -7.92 30.65 12.78
C SER A 196 -7.13 30.13 11.59
N SER A 197 -5.81 30.37 11.61
CA SER A 197 -4.88 29.64 10.74
C SER A 197 -4.86 28.17 11.13
N ALA A 198 -4.61 27.28 10.16
CA ALA A 198 -4.43 25.86 10.44
C ALA A 198 -3.29 25.65 11.46
N TYR A 199 -3.51 24.74 12.41
CA TYR A 199 -2.47 24.34 13.35
C TYR A 199 -1.34 23.60 12.65
N ALA A 200 -0.15 23.61 13.25
CA ALA A 200 0.97 22.83 12.75
C ALA A 200 0.62 21.32 12.74
N PRO A 201 0.94 20.57 11.68
CA PRO A 201 0.66 19.14 11.62
C PRO A 201 1.37 18.37 12.72
N LYS A 202 0.66 17.40 13.33
CA LYS A 202 1.24 16.41 14.24
C LYS A 202 1.66 15.20 13.42
N ASN A 203 2.96 14.95 13.37
CA ASN A 203 3.52 13.85 12.60
C ASN A 203 3.93 12.69 13.51
N ASN A 204 3.48 11.48 13.19
CA ASN A 204 3.91 10.24 13.81
C ASN A 204 4.58 9.36 12.74
N THR A 205 5.64 8.65 13.09
CA THR A 205 6.30 7.67 12.21
C THR A 205 6.32 6.31 12.88
N TYR A 206 5.97 5.29 12.11
CA TYR A 206 5.97 3.89 12.50
C TYR A 206 6.88 3.16 11.51
N SER A 207 7.88 2.43 12.01
CA SER A 207 8.82 1.70 11.17
C SER A 207 9.01 0.27 11.63
N VAL A 208 8.76 -0.68 10.73
CA VAL A 208 8.93 -2.10 10.99
C VAL A 208 10.34 -2.55 10.63
N LYS A 209 11.01 -3.23 11.57
CA LYS A 209 12.27 -3.94 11.33
C LYS A 209 12.22 -5.36 11.87
N ALA A 210 12.88 -6.28 11.18
CA ALA A 210 13.07 -7.64 11.69
C ALA A 210 14.03 -7.61 12.90
N ILE A 211 13.75 -8.44 13.90
CA ILE A 211 14.60 -8.62 15.08
C ILE A 211 14.81 -10.11 15.33
N SER A 212 15.87 -10.45 16.07
CA SER A 212 16.10 -11.81 16.53
C SER A 212 15.20 -12.18 17.71
N LYS A 213 14.97 -13.48 17.90
CA LYS A 213 14.30 -13.99 19.09
C LYS A 213 14.96 -13.52 20.39
N ALA A 214 16.29 -13.51 20.47
CA ALA A 214 17.02 -13.05 21.65
C ALA A 214 16.74 -11.57 21.98
N GLN A 215 16.59 -10.70 20.96
CA GLN A 215 16.21 -9.31 21.16
C GLN A 215 14.78 -9.19 21.70
N CYS A 216 13.85 -10.00 21.17
CA CYS A 216 12.49 -10.08 21.69
C CYS A 216 12.46 -10.59 23.15
N ASP A 217 13.14 -11.70 23.44
CA ASP A 217 13.17 -12.33 24.76
C ASP A 217 13.79 -11.40 25.83
N SER A 218 14.65 -10.44 25.43
CA SER A 218 15.23 -9.43 26.33
C SER A 218 14.28 -8.26 26.66
N ASN A 219 13.14 -8.15 25.98
CA ASN A 219 12.15 -7.11 26.19
C ASN A 219 10.90 -7.69 26.86
N GLU A 220 10.45 -7.10 27.96
CA GLU A 220 9.31 -7.63 28.72
C GLU A 220 8.01 -7.67 27.90
N VAL A 221 7.78 -6.70 27.01
CA VAL A 221 6.57 -6.61 26.18
C VAL A 221 6.55 -7.73 25.15
N CYS A 222 7.67 -7.93 24.46
CA CYS A 222 7.80 -8.94 23.41
C CYS A 222 7.87 -10.37 23.96
N SER A 223 8.56 -10.56 25.09
CA SER A 223 8.77 -11.89 25.71
C SER A 223 7.52 -12.50 26.34
N ARG A 224 6.37 -11.81 26.34
CA ARG A 224 5.04 -12.27 26.79
C ARG A 224 4.43 -13.37 25.89
N SER A 225 5.26 -14.24 25.32
CA SER A 225 4.96 -15.35 24.40
C SER A 225 3.93 -16.40 24.87
N ALA A 226 3.30 -16.20 26.03
CA ALA A 226 2.32 -17.10 26.64
C ALA A 226 0.92 -16.47 26.86
N TRP A 227 0.67 -15.25 26.36
CA TRP A 227 -0.62 -14.59 26.57
C TRP A 227 -1.64 -15.08 25.54
N ASN A 228 -2.79 -15.54 26.05
CA ASN A 228 -3.92 -15.91 25.22
C ASN A 228 -4.65 -14.63 24.81
N PHE A 229 -4.32 -14.11 23.63
CA PHE A 229 -4.90 -12.87 23.14
C PHE A 229 -6.27 -13.10 22.51
N ASN A 230 -7.10 -12.06 22.52
CA ASN A 230 -8.30 -12.06 21.71
C ASN A 230 -7.89 -12.15 20.24
N ARG A 231 -8.57 -13.05 19.52
CA ARG A 231 -8.40 -13.20 18.08
C ARG A 231 -9.28 -12.20 17.37
N VAL A 232 -8.66 -11.43 16.50
CA VAL A 232 -9.29 -10.37 15.71
C VAL A 232 -9.13 -10.69 14.23
N ASN A 233 -10.13 -10.34 13.43
CA ASN A 233 -10.08 -10.50 11.98
C ASN A 233 -9.65 -9.21 11.31
N VAL A 234 -9.24 -9.35 10.05
CA VAL A 234 -8.90 -8.25 9.18
C VAL A 234 -10.04 -8.07 8.17
N GLU A 235 -10.54 -6.85 8.07
CA GLU A 235 -11.38 -6.40 6.97
C GLU A 235 -10.58 -5.44 6.08
N VAL A 236 -10.80 -5.53 4.77
CA VAL A 236 -10.14 -4.67 3.78
C VAL A 236 -11.20 -3.88 3.02
N ASP A 237 -11.21 -2.56 3.20
CA ASP A 237 -12.07 -1.67 2.44
C ASP A 237 -11.49 -1.48 1.02
N LYS A 238 -12.00 -2.27 0.09
CA LYS A 238 -11.64 -2.21 -1.34
C LYS A 238 -11.98 -0.87 -2.00
N ASN A 239 -12.81 -0.07 -1.35
CA ASN A 239 -13.27 1.23 -1.80
C ASN A 239 -12.68 2.37 -0.98
N ALA A 240 -11.69 2.13 -0.12
CA ALA A 240 -11.12 3.15 0.76
C ALA A 240 -10.65 4.40 0.02
N PHE A 241 -10.18 4.23 -1.22
CA PHE A 241 -9.73 5.34 -2.07
C PHE A 241 -10.83 6.17 -2.72
N SER A 242 -12.07 5.68 -2.66
CA SER A 242 -13.26 6.39 -3.14
C SER A 242 -13.95 7.21 -2.04
N SER A 243 -13.54 7.04 -0.77
CA SER A 243 -14.11 7.74 0.37
C SER A 243 -13.17 8.85 0.87
N ASN A 244 -13.74 10.01 1.17
CA ASN A 244 -13.04 11.11 1.85
C ASN A 244 -13.23 11.09 3.37
N ALA A 245 -14.04 10.16 3.90
CA ALA A 245 -14.34 10.11 5.32
C ALA A 245 -13.11 9.69 6.15
N LEU A 246 -12.90 10.32 7.31
CA LEU A 246 -11.75 10.04 8.18
C LEU A 246 -11.72 8.60 8.71
N ASN A 247 -12.88 7.97 8.86
CA ASN A 247 -13.00 6.61 9.36
C ASN A 247 -12.73 5.55 8.28
N SER A 248 -12.79 5.89 6.99
CA SER A 248 -12.46 4.92 5.94
C SER A 248 -10.96 4.67 5.94
N ARG A 249 -10.57 3.44 6.31
CA ARG A 249 -9.19 2.94 6.26
C ARG A 249 -9.15 1.73 5.34
N ILE A 250 -8.04 1.56 4.64
CA ILE A 250 -7.85 0.42 3.73
C ILE A 250 -7.92 -0.90 4.51
N VAL A 251 -7.40 -0.91 5.74
CA VAL A 251 -7.40 -2.06 6.63
C VAL A 251 -8.09 -1.70 7.94
N GLU A 252 -9.06 -2.51 8.33
CA GLU A 252 -9.67 -2.50 9.65
C GLU A 252 -9.31 -3.80 10.37
N ILE A 253 -8.90 -3.68 11.63
CA ILE A 253 -8.60 -4.82 12.51
C ILE A 253 -9.72 -4.84 13.55
N GLU A 254 -10.69 -5.73 13.37
CA GLU A 254 -11.93 -5.77 14.17
C GLU A 254 -11.62 -6.11 15.63
N LEU A 255 -11.93 -5.21 16.56
CA LEU A 255 -11.69 -5.41 18.00
C LEU A 255 -12.79 -6.24 18.69
#